data_AF-A0A2V7HBF7-F1
#
_entry.id   AF-A0A2V7HBF7-F1
#
_cell.length_a   1.000
_cell.length_b   1.000
_cell.length_c   1.000
_cell.angle_alpha   90.00
_cell.angle_beta   90.00
_cell.angle_gamma   90.00
#
_symmetry.space_group_name_H-M   'P 1'
#
loop_
_entity.id
_entity.type
_entity.pdbx_description
1 polymer ?
#
loop_
_entity_poly.entity_id
_entity_poly.type
_entity_poly.pdbx_seq_one_letter_code
_entity_poly.pdbx_strand_id
1 'polypeptide(L)'
;MTENSSFGSIWIANADGSEPRKIRDANEPNAISWSPHDDRLAFVEGNLLFVYSGVQFGNIAPSTVWVAQRNGSNATLLTDSLHQSVSPAWSADGDGIFYVSNARGGRDLYYQRVKGTTADDVAQRLTSGLKIHGIAAGGEGRIAYSAWATNVGIWSMPFPRSGPVSVSSAHPIMSTTESIEVVRLSPDGQWLAFD
;
A
#
# COMPACT_ATOMS: atom_id res chain seq x y z
N MET A 1 -23.11 -12.30 -15.72
CA MET A 1 -21.94 -13.19 -15.67
C MET A 1 -20.84 -12.51 -16.46
N THR A 2 -20.01 -11.72 -15.80
CA THR A 2 -18.78 -11.16 -16.38
C THR A 2 -17.64 -12.05 -15.90
N GLU A 3 -16.91 -12.65 -16.83
CA GLU A 3 -15.73 -13.44 -16.56
C GLU A 3 -14.75 -12.61 -15.73
N ASN A 4 -14.52 -13.03 -14.48
CA ASN A 4 -13.31 -12.65 -13.75
C ASN A 4 -12.14 -13.35 -14.45
N SER A 5 -11.59 -12.75 -15.51
CA SER A 5 -10.32 -13.20 -16.04
C SER A 5 -9.24 -12.87 -15.01
N SER A 6 -8.81 -13.88 -14.25
CA SER A 6 -7.68 -13.77 -13.33
C SER A 6 -6.41 -13.36 -14.10
N PHE A 7 -5.78 -12.25 -13.71
CA PHE A 7 -4.54 -11.77 -14.33
C PHE A 7 -3.25 -12.38 -13.73
N GLY A 8 -3.38 -13.39 -12.87
CA GLY A 8 -2.23 -14.12 -12.32
C GLY A 8 -2.61 -15.36 -11.55
N SER A 9 -1.60 -16.01 -10.96
CA SER A 9 -1.77 -17.21 -10.15
C SER A 9 -0.78 -17.20 -8.99
N ILE A 10 -1.17 -17.82 -7.88
CA ILE A 10 -0.29 -18.06 -6.74
C ILE A 10 0.23 -19.49 -6.82
N TRP A 11 1.54 -19.65 -6.68
CA TRP A 11 2.25 -20.93 -6.71
C TRP A 11 3.10 -21.08 -5.46
N ILE A 12 3.30 -22.33 -5.04
CA ILE A 12 4.29 -22.70 -4.03
C ILE A 12 5.13 -23.86 -4.53
N ALA A 13 6.33 -24.00 -4.00
CA ALA A 13 7.24 -25.12 -4.20
C ALA A 13 8.03 -25.33 -2.90
N ASN A 14 8.69 -26.47 -2.78
CA ASN A 14 9.72 -26.65 -1.75
C ASN A 14 10.92 -25.75 -2.06
N ALA A 15 11.70 -25.38 -1.03
CA ALA A 15 12.81 -24.43 -1.18
C ALA A 15 13.95 -24.93 -2.07
N ASP A 16 14.05 -26.25 -2.28
CA ASP A 16 14.97 -26.89 -3.22
C ASP A 16 14.45 -26.87 -4.69
N GLY A 17 13.27 -26.28 -4.92
CA GLY A 17 12.61 -26.21 -6.22
C GLY A 17 11.74 -27.41 -6.55
N SER A 18 11.65 -28.42 -5.68
CA SER A 18 10.79 -29.58 -5.88
C SER A 18 9.31 -29.26 -5.63
N GLU A 19 8.44 -30.12 -6.17
CA GLU A 19 6.98 -30.06 -5.99
C GLU A 19 6.31 -28.70 -6.27
N PRO A 20 6.63 -28.01 -7.38
CA PRO A 20 5.92 -26.79 -7.73
C PRO A 20 4.45 -27.10 -8.01
N ARG A 21 3.55 -26.36 -7.35
CA ARG A 21 2.11 -26.50 -7.55
C ARG A 21 1.40 -25.15 -7.52
N LYS A 22 0.41 -25.02 -8.41
CA LYS A 22 -0.52 -23.88 -8.41
C LYS A 22 -1.46 -24.04 -7.22
N ILE A 23 -1.61 -22.97 -6.45
CA ILE A 23 -2.51 -22.89 -5.30
C ILE A 23 -3.87 -22.36 -5.74
N ARG A 24 -3.88 -21.27 -6.51
CA ARG A 24 -5.10 -20.72 -7.12
C ARG A 24 -4.77 -19.74 -8.23
N ASP A 25 -5.77 -19.46 -9.05
CA ASP A 25 -5.80 -18.26 -9.86
C ASP A 25 -6.25 -17.08 -8.98
N ALA A 26 -5.73 -15.89 -9.27
CA ALA A 26 -5.91 -14.71 -8.44
C ALA A 26 -5.87 -13.45 -9.32
N ASN A 27 -6.57 -12.40 -8.90
CA ASN A 27 -6.51 -11.13 -9.61
C ASN A 27 -5.30 -10.32 -9.14
N GLU A 28 -4.30 -10.14 -10.01
CA GLU A 28 -3.11 -9.33 -9.70
C GLU A 28 -2.45 -9.66 -8.34
N PRO A 29 -2.17 -10.95 -8.03
CA PRO A 29 -1.69 -11.35 -6.72
C PRO A 29 -0.32 -10.73 -6.41
N ASN A 30 -0.18 -10.19 -5.20
CA ASN A 30 1.08 -9.62 -4.71
C ASN A 30 1.21 -9.71 -3.19
N ALA A 31 2.35 -9.26 -2.65
CA ALA A 31 2.63 -9.16 -1.22
C ALA A 31 2.27 -10.42 -0.41
N ILE A 32 2.69 -11.60 -0.90
CA ILE A 32 2.43 -12.89 -0.25
C ILE A 32 3.22 -12.99 1.06
N SER A 33 2.59 -13.51 2.10
CA SER A 33 3.15 -13.70 3.44
C SER A 33 2.73 -15.04 4.03
N TRP A 34 3.72 -15.82 4.49
CA TRP A 34 3.50 -17.12 5.14
C TRP A 34 3.06 -16.95 6.59
N SER A 35 2.12 -17.78 7.04
CA SER A 35 1.84 -17.92 8.47
C SER A 35 3.09 -18.50 9.17
N PRO A 36 3.34 -18.16 10.45
CA PRO A 36 4.47 -18.72 11.19
C PRO A 36 4.39 -20.24 11.40
N HIS A 37 3.22 -20.84 11.12
CA HIS A 37 2.97 -22.28 11.21
C HIS A 37 3.08 -22.99 9.85
N ASP A 38 3.50 -22.30 8.78
CA ASP A 38 3.65 -22.82 7.41
C ASP A 38 2.39 -23.48 6.81
N ASP A 39 1.22 -23.16 7.36
CA ASP A 39 -0.05 -23.80 7.03
C ASP A 39 -0.98 -22.90 6.21
N ARG A 40 -0.73 -21.59 6.19
CA ARG A 40 -1.58 -20.58 5.57
C ARG A 40 -0.75 -19.50 4.88
N LEU A 41 -1.41 -18.83 3.95
CA LEU A 41 -0.88 -17.70 3.19
C LEU A 41 -1.82 -16.51 3.37
N ALA A 42 -1.26 -15.34 3.62
CA ALA A 42 -1.94 -14.07 3.40
C ALA A 42 -1.39 -13.45 2.11
N PHE A 43 -2.23 -12.80 1.33
CA PHE A 43 -1.82 -12.17 0.07
C PHE A 43 -2.75 -11.02 -0.28
N VAL A 44 -2.32 -10.18 -1.22
CA VAL A 44 -3.11 -9.08 -1.76
C VAL A 44 -3.61 -9.46 -3.15
N GLU A 45 -4.87 -9.16 -3.45
CA GLU A 45 -5.39 -9.13 -4.81
C GLU A 45 -5.75 -7.69 -5.22
N GLY A 46 -5.42 -7.35 -6.47
CA GLY A 46 -5.60 -6.04 -7.06
C GLY A 46 -4.47 -5.06 -6.76
N ASN A 47 -4.46 -3.96 -7.53
CA ASN A 47 -3.52 -2.85 -7.40
C ASN A 47 -2.04 -3.29 -7.47
N LEU A 48 -1.70 -4.14 -8.44
CA LEU A 48 -0.33 -4.64 -8.63
C LEU A 48 0.71 -3.52 -8.68
N LEU A 49 0.33 -2.39 -9.27
CA LEU A 49 1.20 -1.22 -9.43
C LEU A 49 1.63 -0.61 -8.10
N PHE A 50 0.91 -0.83 -7.00
CA PHE A 50 1.34 -0.41 -5.67
C PHE A 50 2.72 -0.95 -5.30
N VAL A 51 3.02 -2.20 -5.65
CA VAL A 51 4.27 -2.87 -5.31
C VAL A 51 5.34 -2.65 -6.39
N TYR A 52 4.96 -2.69 -7.66
CA TYR A 52 5.91 -2.79 -8.76
C TYR A 52 6.13 -1.48 -9.54
N SER A 53 5.36 -0.42 -9.27
CA SER A 53 5.53 0.87 -9.93
C SER A 53 6.33 1.86 -9.09
N GLY A 54 7.61 2.05 -9.45
CA GLY A 54 8.48 3.04 -8.80
C GLY A 54 8.09 4.51 -9.04
N VAL A 55 7.11 4.78 -9.93
CA VAL A 55 6.63 6.15 -10.23
C VAL A 55 5.24 6.43 -9.68
N GLN A 56 4.53 5.41 -9.17
CA GLN A 56 3.20 5.55 -8.58
C GLN A 56 3.24 5.41 -7.05
N PHE A 57 4.30 5.92 -6.43
CA PHE A 57 4.34 6.10 -4.97
C PHE A 57 3.15 6.97 -4.54
N GLY A 58 2.22 6.36 -3.80
CA GLY A 58 0.98 7.03 -3.39
C GLY A 58 -0.29 6.60 -4.13
N ASN A 59 -0.21 5.61 -5.04
CA ASN A 59 -1.39 4.99 -5.60
C ASN A 59 -2.26 4.40 -4.47
N ILE A 60 -3.51 4.87 -4.36
CA ILE A 60 -4.51 4.46 -3.36
C ILE A 60 -5.66 3.64 -3.97
N ALA A 61 -5.49 3.12 -5.19
CA ALA A 61 -6.50 2.28 -5.82
C ALA A 61 -6.86 1.08 -4.92
N PRO A 62 -8.14 0.62 -4.94
CA PRO A 62 -8.58 -0.46 -4.08
C PRO A 62 -7.78 -1.74 -4.27
N SER A 63 -7.57 -2.45 -3.17
CA SER A 63 -6.92 -3.76 -3.13
C SER A 63 -7.40 -4.51 -1.89
N THR A 64 -7.36 -5.83 -1.96
CA THR A 64 -7.96 -6.68 -0.94
C THR A 64 -6.93 -7.61 -0.33
N VAL A 65 -6.96 -7.77 1.00
CA VAL A 65 -6.20 -8.81 1.68
C VAL A 65 -7.05 -10.08 1.74
N TRP A 66 -6.43 -11.20 1.43
CA TRP A 66 -7.00 -12.53 1.45
C TRP A 66 -6.16 -13.45 2.32
N VAL A 67 -6.80 -14.46 2.89
CA VAL A 67 -6.13 -15.56 3.60
C VAL A 67 -6.57 -16.89 2.99
N ALA A 68 -5.62 -17.78 2.72
CA ALA A 68 -5.89 -19.13 2.20
C ALA A 68 -5.07 -20.17 2.93
N GLN A 69 -5.53 -21.42 2.88
CA GLN A 69 -4.73 -22.56 3.31
C GLN A 69 -3.56 -22.79 2.34
N ARG A 70 -2.43 -23.34 2.80
CA ARG A 70 -1.25 -23.68 1.97
C ARG A 70 -1.59 -24.62 0.80
N ASN A 71 -2.67 -25.38 0.89
CA ASN A 71 -3.14 -26.23 -0.20
C ASN A 71 -4.03 -25.51 -1.23
N GLY A 72 -4.29 -24.21 -1.04
CA GLY A 72 -5.13 -23.38 -1.91
C GLY A 72 -6.63 -23.43 -1.62
N SER A 73 -7.07 -24.30 -0.71
CA SER A 73 -8.46 -24.34 -0.28
C SER A 73 -8.81 -23.18 0.65
N ASN A 74 -10.12 -22.94 0.79
CA ASN A 74 -10.70 -22.02 1.78
C ASN A 74 -10.12 -20.60 1.74
N ALA A 75 -9.82 -20.11 0.54
CA ALA A 75 -9.39 -18.73 0.38
C ALA A 75 -10.56 -17.77 0.65
N THR A 76 -10.39 -16.89 1.63
CA THR A 76 -11.43 -15.98 2.11
C THR A 76 -10.94 -14.55 2.12
N LEU A 77 -11.84 -13.65 1.74
CA LEU A 77 -11.61 -12.22 1.75
C LEU A 77 -11.56 -11.71 3.20
N LEU A 78 -10.49 -11.01 3.57
CA LEU A 78 -10.30 -10.46 4.90
C LEU A 78 -10.77 -9.00 5.01
N THR A 79 -10.58 -8.22 3.94
CA THR A 79 -10.89 -6.78 3.90
C THR A 79 -11.97 -6.46 2.89
N ASP A 80 -12.59 -5.27 2.96
CA ASP A 80 -13.50 -4.82 1.91
C ASP A 80 -12.78 -4.56 0.57
N SER A 81 -13.56 -4.41 -0.51
CA SER A 81 -13.08 -4.13 -1.87
C SER A 81 -13.19 -2.65 -2.27
N LEU A 82 -13.52 -1.77 -1.33
CA LEU A 82 -13.71 -0.33 -1.58
C LEU A 82 -12.44 0.46 -1.28
N HIS A 83 -11.64 -0.05 -0.35
CA HIS A 83 -10.44 0.61 0.14
C HIS A 83 -9.18 -0.11 -0.34
N GLN A 84 -8.06 0.59 -0.24
CA GLN A 84 -6.75 -0.03 -0.38
C GLN A 84 -6.44 -0.79 0.91
N SER A 85 -6.12 -2.08 0.77
CA SER A 85 -5.56 -2.91 1.84
C SER A 85 -4.36 -3.69 1.32
N VAL A 86 -3.20 -3.51 1.94
CA VAL A 86 -1.88 -3.97 1.42
C VAL A 86 -0.95 -4.45 2.53
N SER A 87 0.16 -5.07 2.13
CA SER A 87 1.27 -5.50 3.00
C SER A 87 0.84 -6.34 4.20
N PRO A 88 0.16 -7.48 4.00
CA PRO A 88 -0.23 -8.35 5.11
C PRO A 88 1.00 -8.96 5.78
N ALA A 89 0.99 -8.99 7.11
CA ALA A 89 2.00 -9.64 7.94
C ALA A 89 1.31 -10.43 9.05
N TRP A 90 1.67 -11.69 9.21
CA TRP A 90 1.14 -12.51 10.29
C TRP A 90 1.68 -12.06 11.64
N SER A 91 0.83 -12.13 12.67
CA SER A 91 1.29 -12.09 14.06
C SER A 91 2.17 -13.31 14.36
N ALA A 92 3.10 -13.18 15.32
CA ALA A 92 4.06 -14.24 15.65
C ALA A 92 3.39 -15.51 16.19
N ASP A 93 2.20 -15.39 16.79
CA ASP A 93 1.38 -16.52 17.24
C ASP A 93 0.57 -17.17 16.09
N GLY A 94 0.51 -16.53 14.91
CA GLY A 94 -0.24 -16.99 13.75
C GLY A 94 -1.76 -16.79 13.88
N ASP A 95 -2.23 -16.06 14.89
CA ASP A 95 -3.66 -15.90 15.16
C ASP A 95 -4.29 -14.66 14.51
N GLY A 96 -3.50 -13.82 13.87
CA GLY A 96 -4.01 -12.61 13.23
C GLY A 96 -3.10 -12.05 12.15
N ILE A 97 -3.63 -11.06 11.45
CA ILE A 97 -2.97 -10.37 10.36
C ILE A 97 -2.90 -8.89 10.67
N PHE A 98 -1.69 -8.35 10.64
CA PHE A 98 -1.43 -6.93 10.49
C PHE A 98 -1.47 -6.56 9.01
N TYR A 99 -2.06 -5.42 8.68
CA TYR A 99 -2.08 -4.91 7.30
C TYR A 99 -2.21 -3.39 7.29
N VAL A 100 -1.88 -2.77 6.16
CA VAL A 100 -2.07 -1.32 5.95
C VAL A 100 -3.37 -1.11 5.22
N SER A 101 -4.21 -0.18 5.69
CA SER A 101 -5.44 0.18 4.99
C SER A 101 -5.79 1.66 5.08
N ASN A 102 -6.49 2.17 4.07
CA ASN A 102 -7.05 3.53 4.04
C ASN A 102 -8.56 3.58 4.35
N ALA A 103 -9.14 2.51 4.93
CA ALA A 103 -10.57 2.40 5.23
C ALA A 103 -11.18 3.51 6.12
N ARG A 104 -10.35 4.32 6.78
CA ARG A 104 -10.77 5.48 7.57
C ARG A 104 -10.04 6.77 7.16
N GLY A 105 -9.76 6.90 5.87
CA GLY A 105 -9.11 8.07 5.26
C GLY A 105 -7.63 7.83 4.96
N GLY A 106 -6.76 8.06 5.95
CA GLY A 106 -5.32 7.85 5.80
C GLY A 106 -4.90 6.37 5.86
N ARG A 107 -3.75 6.05 5.25
CA ARG A 107 -3.13 4.72 5.38
C ARG A 107 -2.58 4.53 6.79
N ASP A 108 -3.16 3.57 7.49
CA ASP A 108 -2.77 3.21 8.85
C ASP A 108 -2.64 1.70 9.00
N LEU A 109 -2.00 1.30 10.10
CA LEU A 109 -1.89 -0.08 10.53
C LEU A 109 -3.22 -0.56 11.13
N TYR A 110 -3.69 -1.69 10.64
CA TYR A 110 -4.82 -2.45 11.16
C TYR A 110 -4.35 -3.84 11.61
N TYR A 111 -5.11 -4.41 12.53
CA TYR A 111 -4.99 -5.79 12.97
C TYR A 111 -6.35 -6.45 12.95
N GLN A 112 -6.40 -7.70 12.49
CA GLN A 112 -7.61 -8.51 12.55
C GLN A 112 -7.25 -9.94 12.96
N ARG A 113 -7.99 -10.47 13.94
CA ARG A 113 -7.84 -11.86 14.37
C ARG A 113 -8.46 -12.79 13.32
N VAL A 114 -7.79 -13.91 13.05
CA VAL A 114 -8.17 -14.87 12.02
C VAL A 114 -8.27 -16.26 12.64
N LYS A 115 -9.42 -16.91 12.47
CA LYS A 115 -9.67 -18.30 12.84
C LYS A 115 -9.71 -19.16 11.59
N GLY A 116 -8.70 -20.02 11.42
CA GLY A 116 -8.50 -20.69 10.13
C GLY A 116 -8.12 -19.68 9.06
N THR A 117 -9.01 -19.39 8.12
CA THR A 117 -8.82 -18.37 7.07
C THR A 117 -9.77 -17.18 7.21
N THR A 118 -10.77 -17.27 8.09
CA THR A 118 -11.81 -16.23 8.25
C THR A 118 -11.50 -15.26 9.37
N ALA A 119 -11.87 -13.99 9.19
CA ALA A 119 -11.91 -13.03 10.29
C ALA A 119 -12.81 -13.53 11.43
N ASP A 120 -12.33 -13.40 12.67
CA ASP A 120 -13.07 -13.76 13.89
C ASP A 120 -13.59 -12.53 14.65
N ASP A 121 -13.19 -11.32 14.23
CA ASP A 121 -13.61 -10.04 14.82
C ASP A 121 -13.53 -8.89 13.80
N VAL A 122 -14.00 -7.70 14.18
CA VAL A 122 -13.86 -6.44 13.45
C VAL A 122 -12.41 -5.99 13.45
N ALA A 123 -11.94 -5.49 12.31
CA ALA A 123 -10.61 -4.92 12.18
C ALA A 123 -10.36 -3.77 13.19
N GLN A 124 -9.27 -3.86 13.94
CA GLN A 124 -8.81 -2.84 14.86
C GLN A 124 -7.80 -1.93 14.17
N ARG A 125 -8.09 -0.62 14.09
CA ARG A 125 -7.11 0.40 13.68
C ARG A 125 -6.14 0.65 14.83
N LEU A 126 -4.86 0.39 14.62
CA LEU A 126 -3.82 0.52 15.63
C LEU A 126 -3.10 1.87 15.62
N THR A 127 -3.22 2.62 14.52
CA THR A 127 -2.49 3.88 14.32
C THR A 127 -3.36 4.92 13.59
N SER A 128 -3.00 6.19 13.69
CA SER A 128 -3.63 7.26 12.93
C SER A 128 -2.61 8.30 12.49
N GLY A 129 -2.60 8.64 11.20
CA GLY A 129 -1.79 9.74 10.65
C GLY A 129 -0.35 9.36 10.31
N LEU A 130 -0.01 8.07 10.31
CA LEU A 130 1.37 7.62 10.07
C LEU A 130 1.79 7.63 8.59
N LYS A 131 0.88 7.90 7.66
CA LYS A 131 1.11 7.87 6.19
C LYS A 131 1.87 6.60 5.76
N ILE A 132 1.55 5.44 6.36
CA ILE A 132 2.31 4.17 6.24
C ILE A 132 2.31 3.70 4.79
N HIS A 133 3.44 3.19 4.30
CA HIS A 133 3.56 2.57 2.99
C HIS A 133 3.77 1.05 3.07
N GLY A 134 4.65 0.58 3.96
CA GLY A 134 4.89 -0.85 4.14
C GLY A 134 5.13 -1.20 5.60
N ILE A 135 4.92 -2.47 5.93
CA ILE A 135 5.11 -3.00 7.29
C ILE A 135 5.85 -4.34 7.26
N ALA A 136 6.55 -4.63 8.35
CA ALA A 136 7.04 -5.96 8.69
C ALA A 136 6.78 -6.21 10.17
N ALA A 137 6.27 -7.39 10.49
CA ALA A 137 6.07 -7.86 11.86
C ALA A 137 6.99 -9.05 12.13
N GLY A 138 7.53 -9.16 13.34
CA GLY A 138 8.44 -10.23 13.75
C GLY A 138 8.28 -10.63 15.22
N GLY A 139 8.99 -11.68 15.63
CA GLY A 139 9.01 -12.14 17.03
C GLY A 139 9.40 -11.04 18.02
N GLU A 140 8.87 -11.13 19.25
CA GLU A 140 8.88 -10.11 20.33
C GLU A 140 7.80 -9.00 20.26
N GLY A 141 6.81 -9.13 19.37
CA GLY A 141 5.66 -8.19 19.37
C GLY A 141 6.01 -6.79 18.86
N ARG A 142 7.01 -6.68 17.97
CA ARG A 142 7.40 -5.42 17.34
C ARG A 142 6.92 -5.37 15.88
N ILE A 143 6.57 -4.16 15.44
CA ILE A 143 6.26 -3.86 14.04
C ILE A 143 7.21 -2.76 13.57
N ALA A 144 7.91 -3.02 12.46
CA ALA A 144 8.64 -2.01 11.71
C ALA A 144 7.74 -1.49 10.58
N TYR A 145 7.82 -0.20 10.28
CA TYR A 145 7.06 0.41 9.19
C TYR A 145 7.89 1.43 8.42
N SER A 146 7.58 1.58 7.13
CA SER A 146 8.01 2.72 6.33
C SER A 146 6.88 3.73 6.22
N ALA A 147 7.20 5.01 6.40
CA ALA A 147 6.24 6.11 6.25
C ALA A 147 6.59 6.95 5.03
N TRP A 148 5.55 7.45 4.38
CA TRP A 148 5.73 8.38 3.27
C TRP A 148 5.88 9.80 3.81
N ALA A 149 7.01 10.42 3.50
CA ALA A 149 7.23 11.84 3.69
C ALA A 149 7.37 12.51 2.31
N THR A 150 6.48 13.46 2.02
CA THR A 150 6.54 14.35 0.86
C THR A 150 7.18 15.66 1.28
N ASN A 151 7.99 16.25 0.40
CA ASN A 151 8.42 17.64 0.51
C ASN A 151 8.03 18.34 -0.78
N VAL A 152 7.09 19.26 -0.69
CA VAL A 152 6.57 20.04 -1.80
C VAL A 152 6.98 21.49 -1.56
N GLY A 153 7.59 22.12 -2.57
CA GLY A 153 7.96 23.52 -2.51
C GLY A 153 7.27 24.35 -3.59
N ILE A 154 7.13 25.64 -3.32
CA ILE A 154 6.81 26.63 -4.34
C ILE A 154 8.05 27.49 -4.55
N TRP A 155 8.45 27.67 -5.80
CA TRP A 155 9.55 28.53 -6.21
C TRP A 155 9.03 29.59 -7.18
N SER A 156 9.66 30.77 -7.15
CA SER A 156 9.47 31.79 -8.18
C SER A 156 10.78 32.06 -8.91
N MET A 157 10.67 32.47 -10.16
CA MET A 157 11.78 32.90 -10.99
C MET A 157 11.36 34.09 -11.87
N PRO A 158 12.28 34.98 -12.25
CA PRO A 158 11.98 36.04 -13.19
C PRO A 158 11.53 35.49 -14.55
N PHE A 159 10.55 36.13 -15.17
CA PHE A 159 10.17 35.82 -16.56
C PHE A 159 11.30 36.23 -17.51
N PRO A 160 11.92 35.31 -18.27
CA PRO A 160 13.00 35.65 -19.17
C PRO A 160 12.49 36.43 -20.39
N ARG A 161 13.12 37.56 -20.72
CA ARG A 161 12.78 38.35 -21.92
C ARG A 161 13.43 37.84 -23.20
N SER A 162 14.46 36.99 -23.09
CA SER A 162 15.15 36.36 -24.21
C SER A 162 15.86 35.08 -23.77
N GLY A 163 15.63 33.99 -24.50
CA GLY A 163 16.28 32.70 -24.25
C GLY A 163 15.88 32.01 -22.93
N PRO A 164 16.38 30.77 -22.71
CA PRO A 164 16.19 30.07 -21.45
C PRO A 164 17.04 30.69 -20.32
N VAL A 165 16.52 30.69 -19.09
CA VAL A 165 17.28 31.04 -17.88
C VAL A 165 17.50 29.81 -17.00
N SER A 166 18.58 29.83 -16.21
CA SER A 166 18.95 28.73 -15.32
C SER A 166 18.02 28.65 -14.10
N VAL A 167 17.73 27.42 -13.64
CA VAL A 167 17.00 27.16 -12.38
C VAL A 167 17.70 27.75 -11.16
N SER A 168 19.00 28.03 -11.23
CA SER A 168 19.74 28.74 -10.17
C SER A 168 19.24 30.17 -9.90
N SER A 169 18.45 30.76 -10.82
CA SER A 169 17.79 32.06 -10.63
C SER A 169 16.45 31.97 -9.88
N ALA A 170 15.97 30.76 -9.59
CA ALA A 170 14.75 30.54 -8.83
C ALA A 170 15.01 30.73 -7.33
N HIS A 171 14.04 31.31 -6.63
CA HIS A 171 14.08 31.50 -5.18
C HIS A 171 12.92 30.75 -4.53
N PRO A 172 13.15 30.06 -3.40
CA PRO A 172 12.08 29.37 -2.69
C PRO A 172 11.11 30.37 -2.06
N ILE A 173 9.82 30.15 -2.26
CA ILE A 173 8.75 30.88 -1.57
C ILE A 173 8.39 30.15 -0.28
N MET A 174 8.15 28.83 -0.37
CA MET A 174 7.80 28.00 0.79
C MET A 174 8.05 26.51 0.53
N SER A 175 7.99 25.71 1.60
CA SER A 175 7.98 24.25 1.57
C SER A 175 6.94 23.69 2.55
N THR A 176 6.34 22.56 2.21
CA THR A 176 5.32 21.85 3.02
C THR A 176 5.45 20.34 2.83
N THR A 177 4.78 19.57 3.68
CA THR A 177 4.62 18.11 3.55
C THR A 177 3.24 17.70 3.03
N GLU A 178 2.35 18.66 2.84
CA GLU A 178 1.04 18.43 2.23
C GLU A 178 1.14 18.60 0.70
N SER A 179 0.18 18.03 -0.02
CA SER A 179 0.08 18.22 -1.46
C SER A 179 -0.21 19.69 -1.78
N ILE A 180 0.33 20.18 -2.90
CA ILE A 180 -0.08 21.44 -3.50
C ILE A 180 -0.51 21.13 -4.94
N GLU A 181 -1.78 21.35 -5.27
CA GLU A 181 -2.31 20.98 -6.58
C GLU A 181 -2.12 22.11 -7.60
N VAL A 182 -2.47 23.33 -7.19
CA VAL A 182 -2.43 24.48 -8.08
C VAL A 182 -1.64 25.61 -7.45
N VAL A 183 -0.88 26.31 -8.28
CA VAL A 183 -0.23 27.58 -7.92
C VAL A 183 -0.63 28.64 -8.93
N ARG A 184 -1.11 29.79 -8.45
CA ARG A 184 -1.51 30.94 -9.28
C ARG A 184 -0.94 32.24 -8.74
N LEU A 185 -0.37 33.04 -9.63
CA LEU A 185 -0.07 34.44 -9.37
C LEU A 185 -1.31 35.30 -9.64
N SER A 186 -1.53 36.33 -8.83
CA SER A 186 -2.46 37.40 -9.17
C SER A 186 -2.03 38.13 -10.46
N PRO A 187 -2.95 38.80 -11.17
CA PRO A 187 -2.61 39.50 -12.42
C PRO A 187 -1.49 40.56 -12.29
N ASP A 188 -1.35 41.17 -11.11
CA ASP A 188 -0.29 42.14 -10.77
C ASP A 188 1.00 41.48 -10.23
N GLY A 189 1.00 40.16 -10.06
CA GLY A 189 2.13 39.37 -9.56
C GLY A 189 2.47 39.56 -8.09
N GLN A 190 1.67 40.29 -7.31
CA GLN A 190 1.95 40.58 -5.91
C GLN A 190 1.50 39.47 -4.96
N TRP A 191 0.52 38.66 -5.37
CA TRP A 191 -0.08 37.63 -4.54
C TRP A 191 0.04 36.25 -5.16
N LEU A 192 0.11 35.25 -4.29
CA LEU A 192 0.09 33.84 -4.64
C LEU A 192 -1.14 33.19 -4.00
N ALA A 193 -1.86 32.39 -4.78
CA ALA A 193 -2.90 31.49 -4.29
C ALA A 193 -2.52 30.05 -4.62
N PHE A 194 -2.72 29.14 -3.66
CA PHE A 194 -2.46 27.71 -3.78
C PHE A 194 -3.36 26.92 -2.83
N ASP A 195 -3.57 25.64 -3.12
CA ASP A 195 -4.39 24.67 -2.36
C ASP A 195 -3.65 23.36 -2.12
#